data_AF-H8I6K2-F1
#
_entry.id   AF-H8I6K2-F1
#
_cell.length_a   1.000
_cell.length_b   1.000
_cell.length_c   1.000
_cell.angle_alpha   90.00
_cell.angle_beta   90.00
_cell.angle_gamma   90.00
#
_symmetry.space_group_name_H-M   'P 1'
#
loop_
_entity.id
_entity.type
_entity.pdbx_description
1 polymer ?
#
loop_
_entity_poly.entity_id
_entity_poly.type
_entity_poly.pdbx_seq_one_letter_code
_entity_poly.pdbx_strand_id
1 'polypeptide(L)'
;MSLFGPQELLLIFGIIIILFGATKLPELARSLGQSMGEFKVGQMEAERRYEALKNQPISQTPDDIALTRAQRMAKNLGIDIKGKTDEQLLAEIEKKLAEQEAALKR
;
A
#
# COMPACT_ATOMS: atom_id res chain seq x y z
N MET A 1 -42.48 22.31 -19.41
CA MET A 1 -41.42 23.31 -19.13
C MET A 1 -40.29 22.54 -18.47
N SER A 2 -39.28 22.13 -19.24
CA SER A 2 -38.15 21.36 -18.69
C SER A 2 -37.11 22.33 -18.16
N LEU A 3 -36.70 22.16 -16.90
CA LEU A 3 -35.76 23.05 -16.21
C LEU A 3 -34.31 22.99 -16.76
N PHE A 4 -34.05 22.04 -17.66
CA PHE A 4 -32.70 21.71 -18.16
C PHE A 4 -32.65 21.76 -19.69
N GLY A 5 -33.28 22.76 -20.29
CA GLY A 5 -33.08 23.03 -21.70
C GLY A 5 -31.69 23.63 -21.97
N PRO A 6 -31.23 23.60 -23.24
CA PRO A 6 -29.99 24.27 -23.64
C PRO A 6 -29.96 25.77 -23.29
N GLN A 7 -31.13 26.42 -23.28
CA GLN A 7 -31.26 27.84 -22.98
C GLN A 7 -31.00 28.16 -21.50
N GLU A 8 -31.53 27.35 -20.58
CA GLU A 8 -31.27 27.47 -19.15
C GLU A 8 -29.79 27.21 -18.83
N LEU A 9 -29.19 26.21 -19.50
CA LEU A 9 -27.77 25.91 -19.34
C LEU A 9 -26.88 27.09 -19.79
N LEU A 10 -27.21 27.73 -20.92
CA LEU A 10 -26.51 28.92 -21.41
C LEU A 10 -26.65 30.10 -20.44
N LEU A 11 -27.83 30.31 -19.85
CA LEU A 11 -28.05 31.37 -18.87
C LEU A 11 -27.18 31.16 -17.62
N ILE A 12 -27.16 29.93 -17.08
CA ILE A 12 -26.33 29.58 -15.93
C ILE A 12 -24.85 29.77 -16.26
N PHE A 13 -24.41 29.30 -17.43
CA PHE A 13 -23.03 29.47 -17.88
C PHE A 13 -22.66 30.95 -18.04
N GLY A 14 -23.59 31.77 -18.54
CA GLY A 14 -23.44 33.22 -18.62
C GLY A 14 -23.23 33.86 -17.24
N ILE A 15 -24.03 33.49 -16.24
CA ILE A 15 -23.87 33.97 -14.85
C ILE A 15 -22.49 33.58 -14.31
N ILE A 16 -22.05 32.34 -14.51
CA ILE A 16 -20.73 31.87 -14.06
C ILE A 16 -19.62 32.70 -14.75
N ILE A 17 -19.73 32.96 -16.06
CA ILE A 17 -18.76 33.80 -16.77
C ILE A 17 -18.75 35.24 -16.24
N ILE A 18 -19.89 35.81 -15.85
CA ILE A 18 -19.93 37.16 -15.27
C ILE A 18 -19.25 37.19 -13.89
N LEU A 19 -19.47 36.16 -13.07
CA LEU A 19 -18.90 36.09 -11.72
C LEU A 19 -17.39 35.82 -11.72
N PHE A 20 -16.93 34.91 -12.58
CA PHE A 20 -15.54 34.45 -12.59
C PHE A 20 -14.70 35.05 -13.73
N GLY A 21 -15.33 35.52 -14.81
CA GLY A 21 -14.68 35.99 -16.02
C GLY A 21 -14.47 34.89 -17.07
N ALA A 22 -14.55 35.27 -18.35
CA ALA A 22 -14.39 34.35 -19.49
C ALA A 22 -12.99 33.71 -19.57
N THR A 23 -11.99 34.32 -18.93
CA THR A 23 -10.61 33.82 -18.91
C THR A 23 -10.34 32.81 -17.78
N LYS A 24 -11.11 32.86 -16.68
CA LYS A 24 -10.87 32.01 -15.50
C LYS A 24 -11.37 30.58 -15.68
N LEU A 25 -12.50 30.38 -16.34
CA LEU A 25 -13.00 29.03 -16.62
C LEU A 25 -12.01 28.18 -17.45
N PRO A 26 -11.43 28.68 -18.57
CA PRO A 26 -10.40 27.96 -19.31
C PRO A 26 -9.11 27.71 -18.50
N GLU A 27 -8.70 28.68 -17.69
CA GLU A 27 -7.51 28.59 -16.84
C GLU A 27 -7.67 27.46 -15.81
N LEU A 28 -8.81 27.42 -15.11
CA LEU A 28 -9.15 26.37 -14.14
C LEU A 28 -9.26 24.99 -14.80
N ALA A 29 -9.88 24.90 -15.98
CA ALA A 29 -9.99 23.65 -16.72
C ALA A 29 -8.60 23.12 -17.13
N ARG A 30 -7.69 24.01 -17.56
CA ARG A 30 -6.31 23.64 -17.89
C ARG A 30 -5.55 23.17 -16.67
N SER A 31 -5.58 23.91 -15.56
CA SER A 31 -4.84 23.53 -14.34
C SER A 31 -5.35 22.22 -13.76
N LEU A 32 -6.68 22.04 -13.70
CA LEU A 32 -7.29 20.79 -13.24
C LEU A 32 -6.92 19.62 -14.17
N GLY A 33 -6.97 19.84 -15.49
CA GLY A 33 -6.57 18.84 -16.48
C GLY A 33 -5.10 18.42 -16.34
N GLN A 34 -4.20 19.38 -16.12
CA GLN A 34 -2.78 19.11 -15.85
C GLN A 34 -2.62 18.31 -14.55
N SER A 35 -3.22 18.74 -13.45
CA SER A 35 -3.14 18.02 -12.17
C SER A 35 -3.70 16.60 -12.25
N MET A 36 -4.84 16.41 -12.92
CA MET A 36 -5.43 15.08 -13.14
C MET A 36 -4.55 14.21 -14.05
N GLY A 37 -3.90 14.80 -15.06
CA GLY A 37 -2.96 14.13 -15.93
C GLY A 37 -1.75 13.58 -15.16
N GLU A 38 -1.06 14.44 -14.43
CA GLU A 38 0.09 14.06 -13.58
C GLU A 38 -0.31 13.03 -12.52
N PHE A 39 -1.48 13.20 -11.90
CA PHE A 39 -2.00 12.23 -10.93
C PHE A 39 -2.22 10.84 -11.55
N LYS A 40 -2.76 10.76 -12.77
CA LYS A 40 -2.94 9.50 -13.48
C LYS A 40 -1.60 8.86 -13.85
N VAL A 41 -0.62 9.66 -14.26
CA VAL A 41 0.75 9.18 -14.52
C VAL A 41 1.36 8.58 -13.26
N GLY A 42 1.29 9.30 -12.14
CA GLY A 42 1.78 8.82 -10.84
C GLY A 42 1.11 7.53 -10.39
N GLN A 43 -0.21 7.39 -10.56
CA GLN A 43 -0.91 6.14 -10.27
C GLN A 43 -0.42 4.97 -11.13
N MET A 44 -0.26 5.16 -12.44
CA MET A 44 0.25 4.12 -13.34
C MET A 44 1.69 3.71 -12.99
N GLU A 45 2.54 4.68 -12.60
CA GLU A 45 3.90 4.38 -12.17
C GLU A 45 3.92 3.61 -10.85
N ALA A 46 3.08 4.00 -9.88
CA ALA A 46 2.93 3.29 -8.62
C ALA A 46 2.49 1.84 -8.83
N GLU A 47 1.51 1.61 -9.70
CA GLU A 47 1.05 0.26 -10.07
C GLU A 47 2.16 -0.55 -10.74
N ARG A 48 2.89 0.03 -11.71
CA ARG A 48 4.04 -0.63 -12.36
C ARG A 48 5.13 -0.99 -11.37
N ARG A 49 5.43 -0.11 -10.41
CA ARG A 49 6.41 -0.37 -9.35
C ARG A 49 5.93 -1.49 -8.44
N TYR A 50 4.65 -1.49 -8.07
CA TYR A 50 4.05 -2.57 -7.28
C TYR A 50 4.14 -3.92 -8.00
N GLU A 51 3.76 -3.97 -9.28
CA GLU A 51 3.87 -5.16 -10.12
C GLU A 51 5.33 -5.60 -10.32
N ALA A 52 6.27 -4.67 -10.47
CA ALA A 52 7.69 -4.98 -10.57
C ALA A 52 8.27 -5.52 -9.25
N LEU A 53 7.78 -5.07 -8.10
CA LEU A 53 8.14 -5.64 -6.80
C LEU A 53 7.52 -7.03 -6.60
N LYS A 54 6.29 -7.24 -7.07
CA LYS A 54 5.61 -8.54 -7.04
C LYS A 54 6.27 -9.57 -7.96
N ASN A 55 6.70 -9.14 -9.14
CA ASN A 55 7.25 -10.01 -10.20
C ASN A 55 8.78 -10.09 -10.19
N GLN A 56 9.46 -9.33 -9.33
CA GLN A 56 10.83 -9.69 -8.99
C GLN A 56 10.78 -11.09 -8.35
N PRO A 57 11.53 -12.08 -8.88
CA PRO A 57 11.79 -13.27 -8.11
C PRO A 57 12.51 -12.74 -6.89
N ILE A 58 11.76 -12.71 -5.80
CA ILE A 58 12.30 -12.51 -4.49
C ILE A 58 13.42 -13.55 -4.42
N SER A 59 14.68 -13.13 -4.63
CA SER A 59 15.86 -13.95 -4.37
C SER A 59 16.07 -14.00 -2.87
N GLN A 60 14.97 -14.25 -2.19
CA GLN A 60 14.91 -14.71 -0.85
C GLN A 60 14.63 -16.18 -1.06
N THR A 61 15.64 -16.98 -0.78
CA THR A 61 15.41 -18.21 -0.06
C THR A 61 14.23 -18.02 0.92
N PRO A 62 13.40 -19.05 1.18
CA PRO A 62 12.25 -19.00 2.11
C PRO A 62 12.48 -18.37 3.51
N ASP A 63 13.71 -17.95 3.81
CA ASP A 63 14.20 -17.31 5.03
C ASP A 63 13.79 -15.82 5.23
N ASP A 64 13.43 -15.02 4.20
CA ASP A 64 13.26 -13.55 4.41
C ASP A 64 11.82 -12.98 4.42
N ILE A 65 10.77 -13.69 4.00
CA ILE A 65 9.37 -13.15 4.05
C ILE A 65 8.52 -13.72 5.20
N ALA A 66 8.91 -14.86 5.77
CA ALA A 66 8.14 -15.51 6.84
C ALA A 66 8.60 -15.13 8.26
N LEU A 67 9.18 -13.95 8.47
CA LEU A 67 9.57 -13.47 9.81
C LEU A 67 8.37 -12.88 10.59
N THR A 68 7.24 -13.56 10.57
CA THR A 68 6.01 -13.19 11.28
C THR A 68 6.13 -13.62 12.74
N ARG A 69 6.82 -12.81 13.57
CA ARG A 69 6.97 -12.94 15.04
C ARG A 69 7.65 -14.21 15.57
N ALA A 70 7.26 -15.41 15.14
CA ALA A 70 7.79 -16.70 15.59
C ALA A 70 9.30 -16.83 15.32
N GLN A 71 9.74 -16.52 14.10
CA GLN A 71 11.16 -16.57 13.75
C GLN A 71 12.02 -15.49 14.48
N ARG A 72 11.44 -14.33 14.84
CA ARG A 72 12.13 -13.32 15.68
C ARG A 72 12.34 -13.83 17.11
N MET A 73 11.37 -14.56 17.66
CA MET A 73 11.50 -15.22 18.96
C MET A 73 12.54 -16.35 18.91
N ALA A 74 12.51 -17.19 17.88
CA ALA A 74 13.48 -18.27 17.68
C ALA A 74 14.94 -17.77 17.56
N LYS A 75 15.17 -16.66 16.84
CA LYS A 75 16.50 -16.05 16.67
C LYS A 75 17.08 -15.51 17.98
N ASN A 76 16.27 -14.82 18.79
CA ASN A 76 16.70 -14.31 20.09
C ASN A 76 16.98 -15.43 21.11
N LEU A 77 16.40 -16.62 20.90
CA LEU A 77 16.63 -17.83 21.69
C LEU A 77 17.77 -18.72 21.14
N GLY A 78 18.47 -18.29 20.09
CA GLY A 78 19.61 -18.99 19.50
C GLY A 78 19.25 -20.28 18.75
N ILE A 79 18.04 -20.39 18.21
CA ILE A 79 17.56 -21.58 17.49
C ILE A 79 17.81 -21.41 15.99
N ASP A 80 18.51 -22.37 15.38
CA ASP A 80 18.72 -22.42 13.92
C ASP A 80 17.42 -22.83 13.21
N ILE A 81 16.98 -21.96 12.30
CA ILE A 81 15.67 -21.97 11.64
C ILE A 81 15.71 -22.64 10.26
N LYS A 82 16.89 -23.04 9.75
CA LYS A 82 16.99 -23.64 8.41
C LYS A 82 16.47 -25.08 8.40
N GLY A 83 15.38 -25.32 7.66
CA GLY A 83 14.88 -26.65 7.32
C GLY A 83 13.88 -27.28 8.31
N LYS A 84 13.36 -26.52 9.29
CA LYS A 84 12.36 -26.99 10.25
C LYS A 84 10.96 -26.48 9.89
N THR A 85 9.95 -27.33 9.99
CA THR A 85 8.54 -26.92 9.83
C THR A 85 8.06 -26.15 11.06
N ASP A 86 7.01 -25.33 10.91
CA ASP A 86 6.44 -24.51 11.99
C ASP A 86 6.10 -25.34 13.25
N GLU A 87 5.61 -26.57 13.07
CA GLU A 87 5.31 -27.51 14.15
C GLU A 87 6.58 -27.96 14.91
N GLN A 88 7.68 -28.21 14.19
CA GLN A 88 8.96 -28.60 14.80
C GLN A 88 9.62 -27.43 15.54
N LEU A 89 9.46 -26.21 15.03
CA LEU A 89 9.95 -25.00 15.68
C LEU A 89 9.22 -24.72 16.99
N LEU A 90 7.89 -24.84 17.00
CA LEU A 90 7.09 -24.64 18.22
C LEU A 90 7.43 -25.66 19.31
N ALA A 91 7.57 -26.94 18.94
CA ALA A 91 7.95 -28.00 19.90
C ALA A 91 9.35 -27.78 20.51
N GLU A 92 10.32 -27.31 19.71
CA GLU A 92 11.68 -27.02 20.20
C GLU A 92 11.72 -25.77 21.08
N ILE A 93 10.92 -24.74 20.75
CA ILE A 93 10.78 -23.52 21.57
C ILE A 93 10.17 -23.87 22.92
N GLU A 94 9.10 -24.67 22.96
CA GLU A 94 8.48 -25.10 24.22
C GLU A 94 9.45 -25.91 25.08
N LYS A 95 10.21 -26.82 24.47
CA LYS A 95 11.21 -27.62 25.19
C LYS A 95 12.33 -26.75 25.78
N LYS A 96 12.87 -25.82 25.00
CA LYS A 96 13.93 -24.90 25.48
C LYS A 96 13.42 -23.90 26.52
N LEU A 97 12.17 -23.45 26.40
CA LEU A 97 11.54 -22.56 27.38
C LEU A 97 11.35 -23.29 28.71
N ALA A 98 10.87 -24.53 28.69
CA ALA A 98 10.75 -25.37 29.88
C ALA A 98 12.12 -25.65 30.55
N GLU A 99 13.17 -25.88 29.75
CA GLU A 99 14.54 -26.04 30.27
C GLU A 99 15.07 -24.73 30.92
N GLN A 100 14.77 -23.56 30.34
CA GLN A 100 15.17 -22.27 30.90
C GLN A 100 14.38 -21.90 32.17
N GLU A 101 13.07 -22.18 32.21
CA GLU A 101 12.26 -21.99 33.40
C GLU A 101 12.69 -22.90 34.56
N ALA A 102 13.11 -24.13 34.26
CA ALA A 102 13.64 -25.05 35.25
C ALA A 102 15.02 -24.64 35.78
N ALA A 103 15.85 -24.01 34.94
CA ALA A 103 17.13 -23.43 35.35
C ALA A 103 16.98 -22.15 36.18
N LEU A 104 15.91 -21.36 35.94
CA LEU A 104 15.61 -20.15 36.69
C LEU A 104 14.99 -20.43 38.09
N LYS A 105 14.40 -21.61 38.28
CA LYS A 105 13.80 -22.07 39.55
C LYS A 105 14.75 -22.89 40.43
N ARG A 106 16.02 -23.06 40.04
CA ARG A 106 17.09 -23.62 40.88
C ARG A 106 17.88 -22.52 41.57
#